data_AF-R9KLI4-F1
#
_entry.id   AF-R9KLI4-F1
#
_cell.length_a   1.000
_cell.length_b   1.000
_cell.length_c   1.000
_cell.angle_alpha   90.00
_cell.angle_beta   90.00
_cell.angle_gamma   90.00
#
_symmetry.space_group_name_H-M   'P 1'
#
loop_
_entity.id
_entity.type
_entity.pdbx_description
1 polymer ?
#
loop_
_entity_poly.entity_id
_entity_poly.type
_entity_poly.pdbx_seq_one_letter_code
_entity_poly.pdbx_strand_id
1 'polypeptide(L)'
;MGKTVMKKEVEELLGCSITTEQFREALEYARKKQKYIYGQERRLTVLQHWYLVKLTEEYVRSLSFAKETVDLCGTLRNMEKEHPTKVKAPNT
;
A
#
# COMPACT_ATOMS: atom_id res chain seq x y z
N MET A 1 -26.58 -6.71 8.85
CA MET A 1 -25.55 -6.42 7.83
C MET A 1 -24.76 -5.21 8.30
N GLY A 2 -23.45 -5.34 8.49
CA GLY A 2 -22.60 -4.22 8.92
C GLY A 2 -22.44 -3.18 7.81
N LYS A 3 -22.19 -1.92 8.18
CA LYS A 3 -21.96 -0.82 7.24
C LYS A 3 -20.68 -1.09 6.42
N THR A 4 -20.80 -1.04 5.10
CA THR A 4 -19.65 -1.16 4.18
C THR A 4 -18.76 0.07 4.30
N VAL A 5 -17.44 -0.14 4.37
CA VAL A 5 -16.44 0.95 4.34
C VAL A 5 -16.50 1.67 3.00
N MET A 6 -16.58 2.99 3.02
CA MET A 6 -16.57 3.84 1.83
C MET A 6 -15.17 4.40 1.57
N LYS A 7 -14.80 4.55 0.29
CA LYS A 7 -13.53 5.17 -0.12
C LYS A 7 -13.35 6.55 0.51
N LYS A 8 -14.43 7.34 0.54
CA LYS A 8 -14.43 8.69 1.12
C LYS A 8 -14.03 8.72 2.60
N GLU A 9 -14.48 7.75 3.40
CA GLU A 9 -14.12 7.65 4.82
C GLU A 9 -12.60 7.43 4.98
N VAL A 10 -11.98 6.69 4.05
CA VAL A 10 -10.53 6.44 4.03
C VAL A 10 -9.77 7.68 3.55
N GLU A 11 -10.25 8.34 2.49
CA GLU A 11 -9.67 9.59 1.97
C GLU A 11 -9.70 10.72 3.01
N GLU A 12 -10.78 10.82 3.79
CA GLU A 12 -10.92 11.78 4.90
C GLU A 12 -9.86 11.54 5.99
N LEU A 13 -9.55 10.27 6.32
CA LEU A 13 -8.48 9.95 7.27
C LEU A 13 -7.07 10.13 6.70
N LEU A 14 -6.90 9.94 5.40
CA LEU A 14 -5.63 10.13 4.71
C LEU A 14 -5.29 11.60 4.51
N GLY A 15 -6.30 12.45 4.31
CA GLY A 15 -6.13 13.84 3.89
C GLY A 15 -5.80 13.99 2.40
N CYS A 16 -5.95 12.92 1.61
CA CYS A 16 -5.72 12.93 0.16
C CYS A 16 -6.67 11.97 -0.57
N SER A 17 -6.86 12.23 -1.87
CA SER A 17 -7.65 11.35 -2.75
C SER A 17 -6.84 10.12 -3.16
N ILE A 18 -7.52 8.98 -3.29
CA ILE A 18 -6.91 7.72 -3.73
C ILE A 18 -7.68 7.10 -4.88
N THR A 19 -6.99 6.26 -5.64
CA THR A 19 -7.62 5.51 -6.73
C THR A 19 -8.56 4.44 -6.17
N THR A 20 -9.60 4.10 -6.93
CA THR A 20 -10.52 3.01 -6.60
C THR A 20 -9.78 1.68 -6.44
N GLU A 21 -8.72 1.47 -7.23
CA GLU A 21 -7.89 0.26 -7.20
C GLU A 21 -7.10 0.15 -5.89
N GLN A 22 -6.38 1.22 -5.50
CA GLN A 22 -5.68 1.26 -4.20
C GLN A 22 -6.64 1.03 -3.03
N PHE A 23 -7.83 1.63 -3.08
CA PHE A 23 -8.85 1.43 -2.06
C PHE A 23 -9.32 -0.03 -2.00
N ARG A 24 -9.63 -0.65 -3.15
CA ARG A 24 -10.14 -2.02 -3.22
C ARG A 24 -9.12 -3.02 -2.69
N GLU A 25 -7.86 -2.89 -3.13
CA GLU A 25 -6.76 -3.74 -2.70
C GLU A 25 -6.52 -3.61 -1.20
N ALA A 26 -6.39 -2.38 -0.70
CA ALA A 26 -6.20 -2.12 0.73
C ALA A 26 -7.34 -2.66 1.59
N LEU A 27 -8.60 -2.50 1.15
CA LEU A 27 -9.77 -3.01 1.87
C LEU A 27 -9.79 -4.54 1.92
N GLU A 28 -9.34 -5.21 0.87
CA GLU A 28 -9.22 -6.67 0.85
C GLU A 28 -8.22 -7.16 1.90
N TYR A 29 -7.03 -6.56 1.94
CA TYR A 29 -6.02 -6.88 2.95
C TYR A 29 -6.49 -6.54 4.36
N ALA A 30 -7.14 -5.39 4.55
CA ALA A 30 -7.70 -4.97 5.83
C ALA A 30 -8.73 -5.97 6.36
N ARG A 31 -9.62 -6.51 5.51
CA ARG A 31 -10.59 -7.54 5.91
C ARG A 31 -9.91 -8.84 6.34
N LYS A 32 -8.88 -9.28 5.60
CA LYS A 32 -8.10 -10.48 5.97
C LYS A 32 -7.42 -10.29 7.33
N LYS A 33 -6.79 -9.14 7.55
CA LYS A 33 -6.13 -8.79 8.82
C LYS A 33 -7.13 -8.68 9.98
N GLN A 34 -8.27 -8.00 9.78
CA GLN A 34 -9.33 -7.90 10.79
C GLN A 34 -9.84 -9.28 11.22
N LYS A 35 -10.12 -10.18 10.24
CA LYS A 35 -10.55 -11.56 10.51
C LYS A 35 -9.49 -12.33 11.30
N TYR A 36 -8.22 -12.18 10.94
CA TYR A 36 -7.11 -12.82 11.64
C TYR A 36 -7.01 -12.34 13.09
N ILE A 37 -6.98 -11.03 13.32
CA ILE A 37 -6.88 -10.42 14.66
C ILE A 37 -8.06 -10.85 15.53
N TYR A 38 -9.29 -10.82 15.00
CA TYR A 38 -10.45 -11.29 15.75
C TYR A 38 -10.37 -12.78 16.10
N GLY A 39 -9.79 -13.60 15.22
CA GLY A 39 -9.52 -15.01 15.49
C GLY A 39 -8.58 -15.23 16.66
N GLN A 40 -7.60 -14.34 16.87
CA GLN A 40 -6.61 -14.44 17.95
C GLN A 40 -7.14 -13.91 19.29
N GLU A 41 -7.70 -12.70 19.31
CA GLU A 41 -8.02 -12.01 20.57
C GLU A 41 -9.51 -11.95 20.90
N ARG A 42 -10.40 -12.33 19.96
CA ARG A 42 -11.88 -12.33 20.10
C ARG A 42 -12.50 -11.04 20.64
N ARG A 43 -11.78 -9.92 20.54
CA ARG A 43 -12.24 -8.59 20.98
C ARG A 43 -13.30 -8.04 20.02
N LEU A 44 -14.48 -7.71 20.53
CA LEU A 44 -15.58 -7.13 19.73
C LEU A 44 -15.21 -5.79 19.09
N THR A 45 -14.30 -5.03 19.71
CA THR A 45 -13.77 -3.78 19.15
C THR A 45 -13.18 -3.97 17.76
N VAL A 46 -12.58 -5.13 17.48
CA VAL A 46 -11.98 -5.45 16.17
C VAL A 46 -13.04 -5.52 15.08
N LEU A 47 -14.28 -5.88 15.40
CA LEU A 47 -15.39 -5.98 14.45
C LEU A 47 -16.09 -4.64 14.19
N GLN A 48 -15.69 -3.57 14.90
CA GLN A 48 -16.29 -2.26 14.72
C GLN A 48 -15.93 -1.68 13.35
N HIS A 49 -16.87 -0.95 12.77
CA HIS A 49 -16.70 -0.35 11.44
C HIS A 49 -15.47 0.56 11.36
N TRP A 50 -15.27 1.43 12.36
CA TRP A 50 -14.13 2.34 12.41
C TRP A 50 -12.77 1.61 12.37
N TYR A 51 -12.71 0.39 12.91
CA TYR A 51 -11.49 -0.41 12.94
C TYR A 51 -11.11 -0.87 11.53
N LEU A 52 -12.10 -1.29 10.74
CA LEU A 52 -11.87 -1.66 9.34
C LEU A 52 -11.49 -0.44 8.48
N VAL A 53 -12.11 0.73 8.73
CA VAL A 53 -11.72 1.99 8.06
C VAL A 53 -10.25 2.31 8.36
N LYS A 54 -9.83 2.23 9.63
CA LYS A 54 -8.43 2.47 10.04
C LYS A 54 -7.45 1.48 9.45
N LEU A 55 -7.75 0.19 9.48
CA LEU A 55 -6.90 -0.82 8.82
C LEU A 55 -6.77 -0.57 7.32
N THR A 56 -7.87 -0.18 6.65
CA THR A 56 -7.85 0.12 5.22
C THR A 56 -6.95 1.30 4.93
N GLU A 57 -7.04 2.36 5.74
CA GLU A 57 -6.16 3.52 5.66
C GLU A 57 -4.68 3.14 5.82
N GLU A 58 -4.33 2.35 6.84
CA GLU A 58 -2.95 1.88 7.06
C GLU A 58 -2.40 1.09 5.86
N TYR A 59 -3.23 0.24 5.24
CA TYR A 59 -2.85 -0.52 4.06
C TYR A 59 -2.65 0.37 2.83
N VAL A 60 -3.46 1.40 2.64
CA VAL A 60 -3.24 2.37 1.56
C VAL A 60 -1.89 3.05 1.70
N ARG A 61 -1.53 3.50 2.92
CA ARG A 61 -0.21 4.10 3.18
C ARG A 61 0.92 3.12 2.88
N SER A 62 0.80 1.90 3.38
CA SER A 62 1.82 0.85 3.22
C SER A 62 2.03 0.47 1.75
N LEU A 63 0.95 0.27 0.99
CA LEU A 63 1.00 -0.07 -0.43
C LEU A 63 1.57 1.07 -1.27
N SER A 64 1.19 2.31 -0.96
CA SER A 64 1.70 3.49 -1.67
C SER A 64 3.20 3.64 -1.45
N PHE A 65 3.67 3.52 -0.20
CA PHE A 65 5.09 3.55 0.12
C PHE A 65 5.87 2.40 -0.55
N ALA A 66 5.32 1.18 -0.55
CA ALA A 66 5.94 0.05 -1.22
C ALA A 66 6.08 0.27 -2.73
N LYS A 67 5.04 0.81 -3.38
CA LYS A 67 5.05 1.15 -4.80
C LYS A 67 6.09 2.22 -5.11
N GLU A 68 6.11 3.31 -4.35
CA GLU A 68 7.12 4.37 -4.50
C GLU A 68 8.55 3.84 -4.35
N THR A 69 8.77 2.94 -3.39
CA THR A 69 10.06 2.29 -3.18
C THR A 69 10.49 1.46 -4.39
N VAL A 70 9.57 0.68 -4.96
CA VAL A 70 9.83 -0.14 -6.16
C VAL A 70 10.12 0.74 -7.37
N ASP A 71 9.35 1.81 -7.56
CA ASP A 71 9.50 2.74 -8.68
C ASP A 71 10.85 3.48 -8.60
N LEU A 72 11.24 3.95 -7.41
CA LEU A 72 12.52 4.60 -7.17
C LEU A 72 13.70 3.66 -7.45
N CYS A 73 13.67 2.44 -6.89
CA CYS A 73 14.71 1.44 -7.14
C CYS A 73 14.82 1.08 -8.62
N GLY A 74 13.68 0.98 -9.31
CA GLY A 74 13.63 0.73 -10.75
C GLY A 74 14.30 1.86 -11.55
N THR A 75 14.02 3.11 -11.18
CA THR A 75 14.61 4.30 -11.82
C THR A 75 16.13 4.32 -11.65
N LEU A 76 16.62 4.14 -10.42
CA LEU A 76 18.06 4.13 -10.13
C LEU A 76 18.80 3.05 -10.93
N ARG A 77 18.27 1.83 -10.97
CA ARG A 77 18.86 0.72 -11.74
C ARG A 77 18.89 1.00 -13.24
N ASN A 78 17.89 1.69 -13.78
CA ASN A 78 17.88 2.05 -15.19
C ASN A 78 18.93 3.12 -15.50
N MET A 79 19.07 4.13 -14.63
CA MET A 79 20.12 5.15 -14.76
C MET A 79 21.53 4.54 -14.70
N GLU A 80 21.78 3.57 -13.82
CA GLU A 80 23.06 2.85 -13.75
C GLU A 80 23.41 2.13 -15.07
N LYS A 81 22.41 1.57 -15.77
CA LYS A 81 22.60 0.88 -17.05
C LYS A 81 22.83 1.82 -18.23
N GLU A 82 22.35 3.05 -18.15
CA GLU A 82 22.51 4.04 -19.21
C GLU A 82 23.90 4.69 -19.25
N HIS A 83 24.74 4.47 -18.23
CA HIS A 83 26.16 4.84 -18.27
C HIS A 83 26.95 3.80 -19.08
N PRO A 84 27.34 4.06 -20.34
CA PRO A 84 28.17 3.12 -21.07
C PRO A 84 29.58 3.26 -20.51
N THR A 85 30.11 2.21 -19.89
CA THR A 85 31.55 2.02 -19.70
C THR A 85 32.20 1.76 -21.07
N LYS A 86 32.16 2.76 -21.96
CA LYS A 86 33.00 2.80 -23.15
C LYS A 86 34.37 3.33 -22.77
N VAL A 87 35.10 2.57 -21.95
CA VAL A 87 36.56 2.67 -21.97
C VAL A 87 37.00 1.76 -23.10
N LYS A 88 37.19 2.33 -24.30
CA LYS A 88 37.95 1.65 -25.35
C LYS A 88 39.35 1.43 -24.79
N ALA A 89 39.72 0.18 -24.51
CA ALA A 89 41.11 -0.16 -24.27
C ALA A 89 41.91 0.24 -25.53
N PRO A 90 43.03 0.99 -25.40
CA PRO A 90 43.89 1.25 -26.53
C PRO A 90 44.56 -0.07 -26.93
N ASN A 91 44.33 -0.48 -28.18
CA ASN A 91 44.99 -1.63 -28.79
C ASN A 91 46.50 -1.40 -28.73
N THR A 92 47.23 -2.34 -28.11
CA THR A 92 48.69 -2.47 -28.22
C THR A 92 48.99 -3.77 -28.93
#